data_AF-A0A949JZQ0-F1
#
_entry.id   AF-A0A949JZQ0-F1
#
_cell.length_a   1.000
_cell.length_b   1.000
_cell.length_c   1.000
_cell.angle_alpha   90.00
_cell.angle_beta   90.00
_cell.angle_gamma   90.00
#
_symmetry.space_group_name_H-M   'P 1'
#
loop_
_entity.id
_entity.type
_entity.pdbx_description
1 polymer ?
#
loop_
_entity_poly.entity_id
_entity_poly.type
_entity_poly.pdbx_seq_one_letter_code
_entity_poly.pdbx_strand_id
1 'polypeptide(L)'
;MDKMDKYIKDSKSGMTPIVKTVVRFVMGIIFIFGAYVVLYGHLTPGGGFAGGVILACGFIILTLAFGKGLGLSKLSDTWASILDNSAALLFLTIGFIGFSGGYFFTNVLGKGKEFALFSAGTIPLCNIAIGLKVTASVFAVFLTLSIFGRFISKLVDDYEDDTEKE
;
A
#
# COMPACT_ATOMS: atom_id res chain seq x y z
N MET A 1 2.35 -45.45 -0.63
CA MET A 1 1.44 -44.29 -0.52
C MET A 1 2.03 -43.16 0.32
N ASP A 2 2.70 -43.44 1.44
CA ASP A 2 3.24 -42.44 2.38
C ASP A 2 4.35 -41.49 1.81
N LYS A 3 5.09 -41.92 0.78
CA LYS A 3 6.09 -41.05 0.11
C LYS A 3 5.47 -40.09 -0.91
N MET A 4 4.27 -40.37 -1.43
CA MET A 4 3.62 -39.56 -2.47
C MET A 4 2.86 -38.36 -1.86
N ASP A 5 2.33 -38.52 -0.66
CA ASP A 5 1.73 -37.43 0.13
C ASP A 5 2.78 -36.40 0.59
N LYS A 6 4.07 -36.78 0.64
CA LYS A 6 5.18 -35.87 0.95
C LYS A 6 5.55 -34.94 -0.23
N TYR A 7 5.30 -35.36 -1.47
CA TYR A 7 5.51 -34.53 -2.66
C TYR A 7 4.31 -33.66 -3.01
N ILE A 8 3.08 -34.08 -2.67
CA ILE A 8 1.86 -33.29 -2.86
C ILE A 8 1.71 -32.19 -1.80
N LYS A 9 2.49 -32.24 -0.70
CA LYS A 9 2.41 -31.28 0.42
C LYS A 9 3.46 -30.16 0.39
N ASP A 10 4.11 -29.89 -0.74
CA ASP A 10 5.10 -28.79 -0.84
C ASP A 10 4.99 -27.87 -2.08
N SER A 11 3.79 -27.68 -2.63
CA SER A 11 3.51 -26.52 -3.51
C SER A 11 2.90 -25.37 -2.69
N LYS A 12 3.67 -24.85 -1.72
CA LYS A 12 3.28 -23.67 -0.93
C LYS A 12 3.48 -22.39 -1.74
N SER A 13 2.44 -21.99 -2.49
CA SER A 13 2.15 -20.64 -3.00
C SER A 13 3.05 -19.53 -2.40
N GLY A 14 4.09 -19.11 -3.12
CA GLY A 14 5.00 -18.00 -2.77
C GLY A 14 6.47 -18.26 -3.14
N MET A 15 7.31 -17.23 -3.03
CA MET A 15 8.75 -17.30 -3.33
C MET A 15 9.54 -18.20 -2.36
N THR A 16 10.85 -18.35 -2.61
CA THR A 16 11.75 -19.19 -1.81
C THR A 16 11.75 -18.80 -0.32
N PRO A 17 12.06 -19.73 0.60
CA PRO A 17 12.14 -19.44 2.03
C PRO A 17 13.12 -18.32 2.40
N ILE A 18 14.21 -18.19 1.63
CA ILE A 18 15.19 -17.12 1.80
C ILE A 18 14.52 -15.77 1.55
N VAL A 19 13.82 -15.62 0.42
CA VAL A 19 13.13 -14.38 0.07
C VAL A 19 12.05 -14.02 1.10
N LYS A 20 11.23 -15.00 1.52
CA LYS A 20 10.21 -14.79 2.55
C LYS A 20 10.80 -14.29 3.87
N THR A 21 11.97 -14.79 4.26
CA THR A 21 12.67 -14.40 5.49
C THR A 21 13.22 -12.98 5.39
N VAL A 22 13.90 -12.66 4.28
CA VAL A 22 14.43 -11.31 4.02
C VAL A 22 13.30 -10.28 3.98
N VAL A 23 12.22 -10.57 3.26
CA VAL A 23 11.07 -9.67 3.16
C VAL A 23 10.43 -9.43 4.52
N ARG A 24 10.29 -10.45 5.37
CA ARG A 24 9.76 -10.28 6.73
C ARG A 24 10.57 -9.29 7.57
N PHE A 25 11.89 -9.26 7.41
CA PHE A 25 12.76 -8.30 8.11
C PHE A 25 12.69 -6.90 7.49
N VAL A 26 12.83 -6.80 6.16
CA VAL A 26 12.83 -5.53 5.41
C VAL A 26 11.50 -4.79 5.53
N MET A 27 10.38 -5.52 5.66
CA MET A 27 9.06 -4.93 5.88
C MET A 27 9.02 -3.96 7.05
N GLY A 28 9.58 -4.31 8.21
CA GLY A 28 9.60 -3.41 9.36
C GLY A 28 10.31 -2.09 9.04
N ILE A 29 11.41 -2.17 8.32
CA ILE A 29 12.23 -1.01 7.92
C ILE A 29 11.46 -0.13 6.93
N ILE A 30 10.82 -0.71 5.91
CA ILE A 30 10.02 0.02 4.91
C ILE A 30 8.88 0.78 5.59
N PHE A 31 8.16 0.15 6.52
CA PHE A 31 7.02 0.79 7.18
C PHE A 31 7.44 1.93 8.09
N ILE A 32 8.53 1.75 8.86
CA ILE A 32 9.08 2.81 9.71
C ILE A 32 9.56 3.99 8.84
N PHE A 33 10.28 3.70 7.76
CA PHE A 33 10.80 4.72 6.86
C PHE A 33 9.67 5.45 6.10
N GLY A 34 8.68 4.72 5.60
CA GLY A 34 7.50 5.31 4.95
C GLY A 34 6.73 6.21 5.91
N ALA A 35 6.46 5.77 7.13
CA ALA A 35 5.82 6.58 8.17
C ALA A 35 6.64 7.84 8.50
N TYR A 36 7.97 7.72 8.60
CA TYR A 36 8.86 8.87 8.78
C TYR A 36 8.71 9.89 7.64
N VAL A 37 8.75 9.47 6.38
CA VAL A 37 8.63 10.37 5.21
C VAL A 37 7.25 11.06 5.17
N VAL A 38 6.18 10.36 5.57
CA VAL A 38 4.84 10.95 5.68
C VAL A 38 4.81 12.02 6.78
N LEU A 39 5.31 11.70 7.97
CA LEU A 39 5.19 12.56 9.16
C LEU A 39 6.10 13.78 9.11
N TYR A 40 7.30 13.65 8.55
CA TYR A 40 8.31 14.72 8.48
C TYR A 40 8.28 15.50 7.16
N GLY A 41 7.30 15.26 6.30
CA GLY A 41 7.21 15.88 4.98
C GLY A 41 7.11 17.41 4.96
N HIS A 42 6.82 18.06 6.09
CA HIS A 42 6.86 19.53 6.23
C HIS A 42 8.25 20.07 6.60
N LEU A 43 9.18 19.21 7.03
CA LEU A 43 10.54 19.58 7.45
C LEU A 43 11.62 19.09 6.48
N THR A 44 11.38 17.94 5.86
CA THR A 44 12.33 17.27 4.95
C THR A 44 11.74 17.15 3.55
N PRO A 45 12.55 17.06 2.48
CA PRO A 45 12.04 16.73 1.15
C PRO A 45 11.30 15.38 1.21
N GLY A 46 10.01 15.37 0.85
CA GLY A 46 9.13 14.23 1.06
C GLY A 46 7.66 14.62 1.06
N GLY A 47 6.86 14.01 1.94
CA GLY A 47 5.43 14.28 2.07
C GLY A 47 4.56 13.02 2.08
N GLY A 48 3.25 13.25 2.16
CA GLY A 48 2.26 12.19 2.13
C GLY A 48 2.36 11.32 0.88
N PHE A 49 2.59 11.90 -0.30
CA PHE A 49 2.67 11.13 -1.55
C PHE A 49 3.88 10.19 -1.58
N ALA A 50 5.09 10.71 -1.44
CA ALA A 50 6.31 9.90 -1.50
C ALA A 50 6.33 8.82 -0.41
N GLY A 51 5.94 9.18 0.82
CA GLY A 51 5.84 8.23 1.93
C GLY A 51 4.75 7.17 1.68
N GLY A 52 3.60 7.55 1.12
CA GLY A 52 2.54 6.63 0.75
C GLY A 52 2.94 5.62 -0.33
N VAL A 53 3.72 6.04 -1.33
CA VAL A 53 4.27 5.13 -2.35
C VAL A 53 5.22 4.10 -1.71
N ILE A 54 6.09 4.53 -0.79
CA ILE A 54 6.99 3.63 -0.05
C ILE A 54 6.20 2.58 0.73
N LEU A 55 5.15 3.00 1.44
CA LEU A 55 4.27 2.09 2.18
C LEU A 55 3.56 1.11 1.24
N ALA A 56 3.06 1.57 0.09
CA ALA A 56 2.46 0.71 -0.94
C ALA A 56 3.45 -0.34 -1.45
N CYS A 57 4.71 0.05 -1.73
CA CYS A 57 5.76 -0.87 -2.12
C CYS A 57 6.02 -1.95 -1.07
N GLY A 58 5.89 -1.62 0.23
CA GLY A 58 5.90 -2.59 1.33
C GLY A 58 4.79 -3.65 1.18
N PHE A 59 3.56 -3.23 0.92
CA PHE A 59 2.46 -4.18 0.68
C PHE A 59 2.65 -5.01 -0.60
N ILE A 60 3.20 -4.41 -1.65
CA ILE A 60 3.49 -5.08 -2.92
C ILE A 60 4.55 -6.17 -2.72
N ILE A 61 5.69 -5.87 -2.08
CA ILE A 61 6.75 -6.86 -1.87
C ILE A 61 6.28 -8.03 -0.99
N LEU A 62 5.43 -7.74 0.00
CA LEU A 62 4.79 -8.77 0.82
C LEU A 62 3.90 -9.69 -0.04
N THR A 63 3.09 -9.10 -0.92
CA THR A 63 2.19 -9.84 -1.82
C THR A 63 2.97 -10.70 -2.81
N LEU A 64 4.09 -10.20 -3.34
CA LEU A 64 4.97 -10.95 -4.24
C LEU A 64 5.68 -12.11 -3.51
N ALA A 65 6.19 -11.88 -2.30
CA ALA A 65 6.97 -12.89 -1.58
C ALA A 65 6.14 -14.05 -1.03
N PHE A 66 4.96 -13.76 -0.49
CA PHE A 66 4.10 -14.76 0.15
C PHE A 66 2.97 -15.27 -0.75
N GLY A 67 2.87 -14.73 -1.97
CA GLY A 67 1.83 -15.11 -2.92
C GLY A 67 0.41 -14.72 -2.46
N LYS A 68 -0.56 -15.20 -3.23
CA LYS A 68 -1.98 -14.79 -3.12
C LYS A 68 -2.60 -15.14 -1.75
N GLY A 69 -2.13 -16.18 -1.06
CA GLY A 69 -2.76 -16.68 0.17
C GLY A 69 -2.70 -15.73 1.37
N LEU A 70 -1.68 -14.86 1.43
CA LEU A 70 -1.48 -13.91 2.55
C LEU A 70 -1.64 -12.44 2.14
N GLY A 71 -1.34 -12.09 0.88
CA GLY A 71 -1.49 -10.71 0.37
C GLY A 71 -2.95 -10.32 0.12
N LEU A 72 -3.74 -11.20 -0.51
CA LEU A 72 -5.16 -10.93 -0.79
C LEU A 72 -6.08 -11.10 0.43
N SER A 73 -5.69 -11.90 1.43
CA SER A 73 -6.53 -12.17 2.60
C SER A 73 -6.47 -11.08 3.67
N LYS A 74 -5.39 -10.29 3.72
CA LYS A 74 -5.24 -9.19 4.71
C LYS A 74 -5.74 -7.83 4.22
N LEU A 75 -5.89 -7.63 2.92
CA LEU A 75 -6.50 -6.44 2.33
C LEU A 75 -7.41 -6.91 1.20
N SER A 76 -8.63 -7.33 1.55
CA SER A 76 -9.67 -7.54 0.53
C SER A 76 -9.91 -6.21 -0.21
N ASP A 77 -10.40 -6.27 -1.45
CA ASP A 77 -10.78 -5.08 -2.23
C ASP A 77 -11.65 -4.12 -1.40
N THR A 78 -12.46 -4.67 -0.49
CA THR A 78 -13.27 -3.93 0.48
C THR A 78 -12.45 -3.10 1.46
N TRP A 79 -11.40 -3.66 2.08
CA TRP A 79 -10.56 -2.94 3.04
C TRP A 79 -9.74 -1.85 2.36
N ALA A 80 -9.19 -2.13 1.18
CA ALA A 80 -8.48 -1.12 0.40
C ALA A 80 -9.41 0.04 0.03
N SER A 81 -10.64 -0.26 -0.42
CA SER A 81 -11.64 0.75 -0.77
C SER A 81 -12.12 1.56 0.45
N ILE A 82 -12.32 0.91 1.60
CA ILE A 82 -12.69 1.60 2.84
C ILE A 82 -11.57 2.56 3.27
N LEU A 83 -10.32 2.10 3.27
CA LEU A 83 -9.17 2.94 3.61
C LEU A 83 -9.06 4.12 2.65
N ASP A 84 -9.17 3.87 1.35
CA ASP A 84 -9.10 4.88 0.29
C ASP A 84 -10.18 5.97 0.41
N ASN A 85 -11.42 5.56 0.70
CA ASN A 85 -12.53 6.48 0.93
C ASN A 85 -12.41 7.23 2.26
N SER A 86 -11.98 6.55 3.32
CA SER A 86 -11.77 7.17 4.63
C SER A 86 -10.67 8.22 4.60
N ALA A 87 -9.59 7.98 3.86
CA ALA A 87 -8.49 8.91 3.69
C ALA A 87 -8.92 10.16 2.90
N ALA A 88 -9.70 9.97 1.83
CA ALA A 88 -10.28 11.06 1.07
C ALA A 88 -11.23 11.91 1.92
N LEU A 89 -12.10 11.25 2.70
CA LEU A 89 -13.02 11.94 3.61
C LEU A 89 -12.25 12.73 4.68
N LEU A 90 -11.22 12.13 5.28
CA LEU A 90 -10.38 12.78 6.28
C LEU A 90 -9.69 14.03 5.72
N PHE A 91 -9.15 13.96 4.50
CA PHE A 91 -8.55 15.11 3.81
C PHE A 91 -9.59 16.22 3.57
N LEU A 92 -10.79 15.86 3.12
CA LEU A 92 -11.89 16.79 2.88
C LEU A 92 -12.38 17.44 4.18
N THR A 93 -12.51 16.67 5.27
CA THR A 93 -12.88 17.18 6.59
C THR A 93 -11.86 18.21 7.11
N ILE A 94 -10.56 17.98 6.91
CA ILE A 94 -9.53 18.97 7.26
C ILE A 94 -9.75 20.27 6.48
N GLY A 95 -10.07 20.18 5.18
CA GLY A 95 -10.40 21.35 4.37
C GLY A 95 -11.63 22.11 4.89
N PHE A 96 -12.69 21.40 5.25
CA PHE A 96 -13.92 21.99 5.81
C PHE A 96 -13.71 22.66 7.17
N ILE A 97 -12.88 22.07 8.04
CA ILE A 97 -12.49 22.69 9.31
C ILE A 97 -11.85 24.07 9.04
N GLY A 98 -11.15 24.23 7.92
CA GLY A 98 -10.59 25.50 7.48
C GLY A 98 -11.61 26.65 7.39
N PHE A 99 -12.89 26.38 7.09
CA PHE A 99 -13.91 27.45 7.05
C PHE A 99 -14.10 28.16 8.39
N SER A 100 -13.81 27.49 9.52
CA SER A 100 -13.82 28.16 10.83
C SER A 100 -12.76 29.27 10.96
N GLY A 101 -11.71 29.24 10.11
CA GLY A 101 -10.70 30.30 9.98
C GLY A 101 -10.98 31.32 8.86
N GLY A 102 -12.08 31.18 8.12
CA GLY A 102 -12.53 32.12 7.08
C GLY A 102 -12.65 31.50 5.68
N TYR A 103 -11.64 30.75 5.23
CA TYR A 103 -11.60 30.14 3.90
C TYR A 103 -11.34 28.63 3.95
N PHE A 104 -11.71 27.90 2.90
CA PHE A 104 -11.35 26.49 2.75
C PHE A 104 -9.84 26.27 2.92
N PHE A 105 -9.44 25.24 3.68
CA PHE A 105 -8.04 24.96 4.05
C PHE A 105 -7.30 26.06 4.85
N THR A 106 -8.00 27.02 5.45
CA THR A 106 -7.33 27.94 6.38
C THR A 106 -6.69 27.15 7.52
N ASN A 107 -5.46 27.52 7.88
CA ASN A 107 -4.75 26.86 8.96
C ASN A 107 -5.34 27.27 10.31
N VAL A 108 -6.15 26.38 10.89
CA VAL A 108 -6.79 26.59 12.20
C VAL A 108 -5.90 26.17 13.37
N LEU A 109 -4.86 25.37 13.11
CA LEU A 109 -3.95 24.87 14.13
C LEU A 109 -2.75 25.81 14.27
N GLY A 110 -2.26 25.97 15.50
CA GLY A 110 -1.06 26.75 15.77
C GLY A 110 0.13 26.19 14.99
N LYS A 111 0.95 27.07 14.40
CA LYS A 111 2.14 26.69 13.61
C LYS A 111 3.23 26.00 14.44
N GLY A 112 3.10 25.97 15.76
CA GLY A 112 4.04 25.30 16.65
C GLY A 112 5.43 25.97 16.66
N LYS A 113 6.43 25.21 17.10
CA LYS A 113 7.84 25.61 17.01
C LYS A 113 8.42 25.17 15.66
N GLU A 114 9.31 25.97 15.09
CA GLU A 114 10.03 25.58 13.88
C GLU A 114 10.87 24.32 14.13
N PHE A 115 11.01 23.48 13.11
CA PHE A 115 11.73 22.19 13.17
C PHE A 115 11.15 21.14 14.13
N ALA A 116 9.99 21.40 14.75
CA ALA A 116 9.27 20.40 15.55
C ALA A 116 8.31 19.57 14.68
N LEU A 117 8.02 18.34 15.13
CA LEU A 117 7.07 17.45 14.45
C LEU A 117 5.66 18.05 14.40
N PHE A 118 5.18 18.58 15.53
CA PHE A 118 3.91 19.30 15.62
C PHE A 118 4.10 20.77 15.23
N SER A 119 4.44 20.98 13.96
CA SER A 119 4.65 22.29 13.34
C SER A 119 3.83 22.41 12.05
N ALA A 120 3.83 23.58 11.41
CA ALA A 120 3.11 23.84 10.16
C ALA A 120 1.57 23.70 10.23
N GLY A 121 1.00 23.57 11.44
CA GLY A 121 -0.45 23.56 11.72
C GLY A 121 -1.17 22.35 11.11
N THR A 122 -2.06 22.55 10.14
CA THR A 122 -2.85 21.47 9.51
C THR A 122 -2.08 20.60 8.51
N ILE A 123 -0.88 21.02 8.08
CA ILE A 123 -0.09 20.35 7.03
C ILE A 123 0.29 18.89 7.38
N PRO A 124 0.79 18.57 8.61
CA PRO A 124 1.09 17.18 8.96
C PRO A 124 -0.13 16.25 8.89
N LEU A 125 -1.33 16.76 9.25
CA LEU A 125 -2.57 15.99 9.15
C LEU A 125 -2.94 15.73 7.68
N CYS A 126 -2.79 16.74 6.81
CA CYS A 126 -2.96 16.57 5.38
C CYS A 126 -1.99 15.53 4.82
N ASN A 127 -0.73 15.55 5.23
CA ASN A 127 0.27 14.56 4.80
C ASN A 127 -0.12 13.14 5.20
N ILE A 128 -0.62 12.92 6.42
CA ILE A 128 -1.11 11.60 6.85
C ILE A 128 -2.29 11.15 5.99
N ALA A 129 -3.26 12.03 5.75
CA ALA A 129 -4.43 11.73 4.92
C ALA A 129 -4.03 11.33 3.49
N ILE A 130 -3.15 12.13 2.86
CA ILE A 130 -2.62 11.86 1.52
C ILE A 130 -1.81 10.56 1.52
N GLY A 131 -0.98 10.31 2.54
CA GLY A 131 -0.18 9.09 2.65
C GLY A 131 -1.04 7.83 2.69
N LEU A 132 -2.11 7.83 3.48
CA LEU A 132 -3.07 6.73 3.52
C LEU A 132 -3.78 6.54 2.18
N LYS A 133 -4.25 7.63 1.57
CA LYS A 133 -4.92 7.63 0.27
C LYS A 133 -4.03 7.01 -0.82
N VAL A 134 -2.79 7.49 -0.93
CA VAL A 134 -1.82 7.03 -1.93
C VAL A 134 -1.44 5.57 -1.69
N THR A 135 -1.23 5.17 -0.43
CA THR A 135 -0.94 3.77 -0.09
C THR A 135 -2.04 2.84 -0.59
N ALA A 136 -3.30 3.16 -0.30
CA ALA A 136 -4.46 2.36 -0.70
C ALA A 136 -4.64 2.34 -2.23
N SER A 137 -4.58 3.52 -2.88
CA SER A 137 -4.74 3.66 -4.33
C SER A 137 -3.67 2.92 -5.12
N VAL A 138 -2.38 3.07 -4.77
CA VAL A 138 -1.28 2.41 -5.49
C VAL A 138 -1.34 0.90 -5.31
N PHE A 139 -1.67 0.43 -4.11
CA PHE A 139 -1.84 -0.99 -3.86
C PHE A 139 -3.04 -1.58 -4.63
N ALA A 140 -4.17 -0.86 -4.70
CA ALA A 140 -5.33 -1.26 -5.49
C ALA A 140 -5.00 -1.36 -6.97
N VAL A 141 -4.31 -0.37 -7.54
CA VAL A 141 -3.84 -0.42 -8.94
C VAL A 141 -2.96 -1.64 -9.19
N PHE A 142 -2.03 -1.94 -8.29
CA PHE A 142 -1.19 -3.14 -8.38
C PHE A 142 -2.02 -4.43 -8.38
N LEU A 143 -3.02 -4.54 -7.50
CA LEU A 143 -3.90 -5.71 -7.44
C LEU A 143 -4.71 -5.86 -8.74
N THR A 144 -5.33 -4.78 -9.22
CA THR A 144 -6.11 -4.78 -10.47
C THR A 144 -5.25 -5.22 -11.65
N LEU A 145 -4.05 -4.64 -11.80
CA LEU A 145 -3.11 -5.00 -12.87
C LEU A 145 -2.63 -6.46 -12.73
N SER A 146 -2.37 -6.92 -11.51
CA SER A 146 -1.95 -8.30 -11.26
C SER A 146 -3.04 -9.31 -11.62
N ILE A 147 -4.31 -8.98 -11.38
CA ILE A 147 -5.46 -9.82 -11.77
C ILE A 147 -5.60 -9.81 -13.29
N PHE A 148 -5.55 -8.64 -13.93
CA PHE A 148 -5.66 -8.51 -15.38
C PHE A 148 -4.54 -9.25 -16.12
N GLY A 149 -3.29 -9.10 -15.69
CA GLY A 149 -2.15 -9.79 -16.31
C GLY A 149 -2.28 -11.32 -16.25
N ARG A 150 -2.88 -11.86 -15.18
CA ARG A 150 -3.17 -13.30 -15.08
C ARG A 150 -4.27 -13.75 -16.03
N PHE A 151 -5.28 -12.93 -16.23
CA PHE A 151 -6.35 -13.22 -17.19
C PHE A 151 -5.78 -13.34 -18.61
N ILE A 152 -4.91 -12.41 -19.01
CA ILE A 152 -4.23 -12.46 -20.31
C ILE A 152 -3.31 -13.67 -20.41
N SER A 153 -2.48 -13.95 -19.40
CA SER A 153 -1.61 -15.14 -19.38
C SER A 153 -2.42 -16.41 -19.59
N LYS A 154 -3.56 -16.54 -18.89
CA LYS A 154 -4.41 -17.72 -19.01
C LYS A 154 -5.00 -17.89 -20.42
N LEU A 155 -5.36 -16.79 -21.09
CA LEU A 155 -5.84 -16.85 -22.46
C LEU A 155 -4.73 -17.32 -23.42
N VAL A 156 -3.51 -16.79 -23.27
CA VAL A 156 -2.36 -17.19 -24.10
C VAL A 156 -2.05 -18.68 -23.90
N ASP A 157 -2.05 -19.15 -22.66
CA ASP A 157 -1.81 -20.57 -22.35
C ASP A 157 -2.89 -21.48 -22.98
N ASP A 158 -4.16 -21.06 -22.98
CA ASP A 158 -5.29 -21.80 -23.60
C ASP A 158 -5.13 -21.88 -25.13
N TYR A 159 -4.67 -20.78 -25.77
CA TYR A 159 -4.41 -20.74 -27.21
C TYR A 159 -3.25 -21.66 -27.63
N GLU A 160 -2.16 -21.73 -26.86
CA GLU A 160 -1.03 -22.62 -27.18
C GLU A 160 -1.43 -24.11 -27.05
N ASP A 161 -2.20 -24.47 -26.02
CA ASP A 161 -2.64 -25.85 -25.78
C ASP A 161 -3.70 -26.34 -26.81
N ASP A 162 -4.43 -25.43 -27.45
CA ASP A 162 -5.31 -25.77 -28.58
C ASP A 162 -4.53 -26.00 -29.88
N THR A 163 -3.39 -25.32 -30.08
CA THR A 163 -2.54 -25.50 -31.27
C THR A 163 -1.62 -26.72 -31.22
N GLU A 164 -1.25 -27.22 -30.04
CA GLU A 164 -0.48 -28.48 -29.90
C GLU A 164 -1.36 -29.75 -30.07
N LYS A 165 -2.69 -29.61 -30.09
CA LYS A 165 -3.64 -30.73 -30.21
C LYS A 165 -4.15 -30.98 -31.63
N GLU A 166 -3.82 -30.12 -32.61
CA GLU A 166 -4.03 -30.34 -34.06
C GLU A 166 -2.78 -30.92 -34.74
#